data_AF-A0A8J5I800-F1
#
_entry.id   AF-A0A8J5I800-F1
#
_cell.length_a   1.000
_cell.length_b   1.000
_cell.length_c   1.000
_cell.angle_alpha   90.00
_cell.angle_beta   90.00
_cell.angle_gamma   90.00
#
_symmetry.space_group_name_H-M   'P 1'
#
loop_
_entity.id
_entity.type
_entity.pdbx_description
1 polymer ?
#
loop_
_entity_poly.entity_id
_entity_poly.type
_entity_poly.pdbx_seq_one_letter_code
_entity_poly.pdbx_strand_id
1 'polypeptide(L)'
;LLSVEINAWKLSDKVEYTQFNNPRMPSVDTVCEWVRKAWRDTDEATKFNALWGSDDENLDEDTLNMQALDDAFDDIAVVDE
;
A
#
# COMPACT_ATOMS: atom_id res chain seq x y z
N LEU A 1 3.81 -6.53 -6.69
CA LEU A 1 2.90 -6.94 -5.60
C LEU A 1 1.55 -6.25 -5.76
N LEU A 2 1.47 -4.92 -5.69
CA LEU A 2 0.22 -4.17 -5.93
C LEU A 2 -0.42 -4.44 -7.31
N SER A 3 0.38 -4.57 -8.36
CA SER A 3 -0.10 -4.90 -9.71
C SER A 3 -0.79 -6.26 -9.78
N VAL A 4 -0.40 -7.22 -8.93
CA VAL A 4 -1.03 -8.55 -8.86
C VAL A 4 -2.42 -8.43 -8.24
N GLU A 5 -2.55 -7.68 -7.14
CA GLU A 5 -3.85 -7.43 -6.49
C GLU A 5 -4.83 -6.70 -7.42
N ILE A 6 -4.35 -5.64 -8.11
CA ILE A 6 -5.16 -4.89 -9.07
C ILE A 6 -5.64 -5.79 -10.21
N ASN A 7 -4.78 -6.66 -10.73
CA ASN A 7 -5.16 -7.58 -11.80
C ASN A 7 -6.12 -8.68 -11.32
N ALA A 8 -5.91 -9.19 -10.11
CA ALA A 8 -6.82 -10.16 -9.49
C ALA A 8 -8.22 -9.55 -9.30
N TRP A 9 -8.30 -8.29 -8.85
CA TRP A 9 -9.55 -7.56 -8.78
C TRP A 9 -10.19 -7.39 -10.16
N LYS A 10 -9.44 -6.90 -11.16
CA LYS A 10 -9.94 -6.72 -12.54
C LYS A 10 -10.56 -7.99 -13.16
N LEU A 11 -10.10 -9.17 -12.75
CA LEU A 11 -10.56 -10.47 -13.23
C LEU A 11 -11.60 -11.13 -12.31
N SER A 12 -11.88 -10.54 -11.16
CA SER A 12 -12.87 -11.01 -10.19
C SER A 12 -14.27 -10.51 -10.54
N ASP A 13 -15.25 -11.26 -10.07
CA ASP A 13 -16.67 -10.90 -9.98
C ASP A 13 -16.96 -9.64 -9.14
N LYS A 14 -15.99 -9.14 -8.36
CA LYS A 14 -16.09 -7.91 -7.56
C LYS A 14 -15.95 -6.62 -8.38
N VAL A 15 -15.54 -6.69 -9.64
CA VAL A 15 -15.46 -5.50 -10.50
C VAL A 15 -16.86 -5.11 -10.94
N GLU A 16 -17.25 -3.91 -10.56
CA GLU A 16 -18.40 -3.26 -11.17
C GLU A 16 -18.00 -2.49 -12.42
N TYR A 17 -18.92 -2.33 -13.35
CA TYR A 17 -18.71 -1.57 -14.58
C TYR A 17 -19.65 -0.38 -14.66
N THR A 18 -19.13 0.72 -15.19
CA THR A 18 -19.94 1.88 -15.57
C THR A 18 -20.82 1.55 -16.78
N GLN A 19 -21.81 2.40 -17.07
CA GLN A 19 -22.65 2.27 -18.27
C GLN A 19 -21.86 2.24 -19.60
N PHE A 20 -20.62 2.75 -19.60
CA PHE A 20 -19.71 2.76 -20.75
C PHE A 20 -18.74 1.56 -20.75
N ASN A 21 -19.03 0.53 -19.96
CA ASN A 21 -18.22 -0.68 -19.85
C ASN A 21 -16.77 -0.44 -19.34
N ASN A 22 -16.55 0.67 -18.64
CA ASN A 22 -15.29 0.93 -17.94
C ASN A 22 -15.37 0.42 -16.49
N PRO A 23 -14.34 -0.26 -15.95
CA PRO A 23 -14.33 -0.67 -14.54
C PRO A 23 -14.57 0.53 -13.62
N ARG A 24 -15.48 0.38 -12.66
CA ARG A 24 -15.63 1.32 -11.54
C ARG A 24 -14.44 1.21 -10.62
N MET A 25 -14.04 2.32 -10.00
CA MET A 25 -12.94 2.29 -9.06
C MET A 25 -13.30 1.40 -7.85
N PRO A 26 -12.35 0.59 -7.34
CA PRO A 26 -12.52 -0.14 -6.10
C PRO A 26 -12.71 0.82 -4.91
N SER A 27 -13.28 0.33 -3.80
CA SER A 27 -13.41 1.14 -2.58
C SER A 27 -12.03 1.53 -2.03
N VAL A 28 -11.99 2.61 -1.24
CA VAL A 28 -10.77 3.04 -0.57
C VAL A 28 -10.23 1.92 0.33
N ASP A 29 -11.09 1.22 1.07
CA ASP A 29 -10.71 0.10 1.95
C ASP A 29 -10.04 -1.03 1.17
N THR A 30 -10.61 -1.38 0.00
CA THR A 30 -10.03 -2.39 -0.89
C THR A 30 -8.63 -1.97 -1.34
N VAL A 31 -8.44 -0.70 -1.71
CA VAL A 31 -7.13 -0.17 -2.09
C VAL A 31 -6.16 -0.17 -0.91
N CYS A 32 -6.60 0.24 0.28
CA CYS A 32 -5.79 0.23 1.50
C CYS A 32 -5.32 -1.18 1.86
N GLU A 33 -6.17 -2.20 1.72
CA GLU A 33 -5.78 -3.61 1.92
C GLU A 33 -4.69 -4.04 0.94
N TRP A 34 -4.81 -3.69 -0.35
CA TRP A 34 -3.78 -4.02 -1.34
C TRP A 34 -2.45 -3.35 -1.03
N VAL A 35 -2.48 -2.09 -0.60
CA VAL A 35 -1.27 -1.34 -0.22
C VAL A 35 -0.62 -1.96 1.01
N ARG A 36 -1.40 -2.27 2.07
CA ARG A 36 -0.86 -2.95 3.27
C ARG A 36 -0.22 -4.29 2.92
N LYS A 37 -0.91 -5.09 2.10
CA LYS A 37 -0.40 -6.38 1.67
C LYS A 37 0.89 -6.23 0.85
N ALA A 38 0.89 -5.34 -0.14
CA ALA A 38 2.07 -5.08 -0.96
C ALA A 38 3.25 -4.57 -0.14
N TRP A 39 2.99 -3.74 0.87
CA TRP A 39 4.00 -3.27 1.82
C TRP A 39 4.58 -4.43 2.65
N ARG A 40 3.72 -5.26 3.27
CA ARG A 40 4.16 -6.45 4.03
C ARG A 40 4.96 -7.44 3.20
N ASP A 41 4.58 -7.62 1.93
CA ASP A 41 5.23 -8.57 1.02
C ASP A 41 6.54 -8.02 0.41
N THR A 42 6.83 -6.73 0.58
CA THR A 42 8.06 -6.10 0.08
C THR A 42 9.22 -6.36 1.05
N ASP A 43 10.38 -6.71 0.51
CA ASP A 43 11.57 -6.98 1.33
C ASP A 43 12.07 -5.73 2.06
N GLU A 44 12.66 -5.93 3.24
CA GLU A 44 13.14 -4.85 4.10
C GLU A 44 14.20 -3.98 3.41
N ALA A 45 15.03 -4.53 2.53
CA ALA A 45 16.06 -3.76 1.84
C ALA A 45 15.44 -2.79 0.83
N THR A 46 14.39 -3.20 0.12
CA THR A 46 13.62 -2.30 -0.76
C THR A 46 12.87 -1.23 0.04
N LYS A 47 12.25 -1.58 1.18
CA LYS A 47 11.62 -0.61 2.09
C LYS A 47 12.65 0.40 2.61
N PHE A 48 13.81 -0.10 3.06
CA PHE A 48 14.92 0.70 3.56
C PHE A 48 15.41 1.67 2.49
N ASN A 49 15.71 1.18 1.29
CA ASN A 49 16.19 2.01 0.19
C ASN A 49 15.15 3.04 -0.27
N ALA A 50 13.85 2.71 -0.24
CA ALA A 50 12.81 3.67 -0.58
C ALA A 50 12.70 4.82 0.43
N LEU A 51 13.03 4.57 1.70
CA LEU A 51 12.89 5.52 2.80
C LEU A 51 14.19 6.29 3.11
N TRP A 52 15.33 5.62 2.96
CA TRP A 52 16.67 6.06 3.39
C TRP A 52 17.70 6.10 2.26
N GLY A 53 17.36 5.66 1.05
CA GLY A 53 18.29 5.60 -0.09
C GLY A 53 18.68 6.96 -0.67
N SER A 54 18.40 8.06 0.05
CA SER A 54 19.01 9.37 -0.22
C SER A 54 20.19 9.53 0.73
N ASP A 55 21.39 9.63 0.17
CA ASP A 55 22.65 9.89 0.88
C ASP A 55 22.61 11.23 1.64
N ASP A 56 21.85 11.32 2.73
CA ASP A 56 21.95 12.44 3.66
C ASP A 56 22.82 11.98 4.84
N GLU A 57 24.05 12.49 4.91
CA GLU A 57 25.01 12.21 5.97
C GLU A 57 24.57 12.72 7.36
N ASN A 58 23.37 13.31 7.47
CA ASN A 58 22.71 13.63 8.74
C ASN A 58 21.49 12.72 8.96
N LEU A 59 21.72 11.47 9.36
CA LEU A 59 20.68 10.70 10.03
C LEU A 59 20.60 11.21 11.47
N ASP A 60 19.72 12.18 11.70
CA ASP A 60 19.29 12.62 13.02
C ASP A 60 18.60 11.48 13.81
N GLU A 61 18.55 11.58 15.13
CA GLU A 61 17.89 10.59 16.01
C GLU A 61 16.38 10.42 15.71
N ASP A 62 15.78 11.28 14.87
CA ASP A 62 14.40 11.20 14.37
C ASP A 62 14.26 10.37 13.08
N THR A 63 15.19 9.44 12.84
CA THR A 63 15.04 8.44 11.78
C THR A 63 13.81 7.58 12.01
N LEU A 64 12.82 7.66 11.10
CA LEU A 64 11.61 6.84 11.07
C LEU A 64 11.94 5.34 11.23
N ASN A 65 11.64 4.76 12.39
CA ASN A 65 11.85 3.34 12.60
C ASN A 65 10.94 2.52 11.67
N MET A 66 11.51 1.53 10.97
CA MET A 66 10.76 0.66 10.07
C MET A 66 9.63 -0.08 10.81
N GLN A 67 9.86 -0.42 12.09
CA GLN A 67 8.81 -0.99 12.95
C GLN A 67 7.67 0.00 13.23
N ALA A 68 7.98 1.28 13.47
CA ALA A 68 6.97 2.30 13.70
C ALA A 68 6.12 2.55 12.43
N LEU A 69 6.72 2.37 11.25
CA LEU A 69 5.99 2.43 9.98
C LEU A 69 5.10 1.20 9.76
N ASP A 70 5.59 0.00 10.05
CA ASP A 70 4.76 -1.21 9.98
C ASP A 70 3.56 -1.10 10.93
N ASP A 71 3.77 -0.62 12.16
CA ASP A 71 2.71 -0.37 13.14
C ASP A 71 1.72 0.70 12.65
N ALA A 72 2.22 1.81 12.06
CA ALA A 72 1.37 2.88 11.51
C ALA A 72 0.52 2.40 10.31
N PHE A 73 1.04 1.50 9.47
CA PHE A 73 0.26 0.92 8.38
C PHE A 73 -0.82 -0.05 8.87
N ASP A 74 -0.58 -0.73 9.99
CA ASP A 74 -1.56 -1.57 10.67
C ASP A 74 -2.66 -0.74 11.36
N ASP A 75 -2.28 0.41 11.90
CA ASP A 75 -3.17 1.37 12.58
C ASP A 75 -4.01 2.24 11.64
N ILE A 76 -3.83 2.14 10.31
CA ILE A 76 -4.83 2.70 9.38
C ILE A 76 -6.13 1.92 9.63
N ALA A 77 -6.97 2.41 10.54
CA ALA A 77 -8.37 2.04 10.60
C ALA A 77 -9.05 2.81 9.47
N VAL A 78 -9.63 2.09 8.51
CA VAL A 78 -10.51 2.75 7.57
C VAL A 78 -11.74 3.17 8.36
N VAL A 79 -11.95 4.48 8.52
CA VAL A 79 -13.17 4.99 9.14
C VAL A 79 -14.30 4.71 8.17
N ASP A 80 -15.12 3.70 8.48
CA ASP A 80 -16.43 3.52 7.84
C ASP A 80 -17.26 4.77 8.17
N GLU A 81 -17.61 5.58 7.16
CA GLU A 81 -18.61 6.65 7.25
C GLU A 81 -20.00 6.14 6.88
#